data_AF-A0A1A8DG03-F1
#
_entry.id   AF-A0A1A8DG03-F1
#
_cell.length_a   1.000
_cell.length_b   1.000
_cell.length_c   1.000
_cell.angle_alpha   90.00
_cell.angle_beta   90.00
_cell.angle_gamma   90.00
#
_symmetry.space_group_name_H-M   'P 1'
#
loop_
_entity.id
_entity.type
_entity.pdbx_description
1 polymer ?
#
loop_
_entity_poly.entity_id
_entity_poly.type
_entity_poly.pdbx_seq_one_letter_code
_entity_poly.pdbx_strand_id
1 'polypeptide(L)'
;MTANEDQEMELEALRSIYEGDECFKEISPVSFQFRVGDLEDIKAFILDIAWPETYPETAPQISLDAFFNNRISAETKELILSKLEQQVEANLGTAMMYTLFEWAKEHQEVLMENHRPVVTSVMVTASSELTAPSSTAKRKEKKEQLTKAQKRRMVNRTDHKGELPRGWNWVDVIKHLSQTGGKDED
;
A
#
# COMPACT_ATOMS: atom_id res chain seq x y z
N MET A 1 -5.38 25.39 -28.74
CA MET A 1 -4.77 24.05 -28.79
C MET A 1 -5.90 23.06 -28.75
N THR A 2 -5.74 21.92 -29.42
CA THR A 2 -6.68 20.81 -29.23
C THR A 2 -6.34 20.10 -27.92
N ALA A 3 -7.32 19.54 -27.21
CA ALA A 3 -7.11 18.82 -25.95
C ALA A 3 -5.96 17.79 -26.02
N ASN A 4 -5.74 17.19 -27.20
CA ASN A 4 -4.65 16.25 -27.44
C ASN A 4 -3.25 16.91 -27.45
N GLU A 5 -3.10 18.11 -28.02
CA GLU A 5 -1.82 18.84 -28.00
C GLU A 5 -1.45 19.25 -26.57
N ASP A 6 -2.43 19.72 -25.79
CA ASP A 6 -2.21 20.13 -24.40
C ASP A 6 -1.82 18.93 -23.51
N GLN A 7 -2.46 17.78 -23.73
CA GLN A 7 -2.10 16.51 -23.08
C GLN A 7 -0.69 16.06 -23.44
N GLU A 8 -0.31 16.10 -24.72
CA GLU A 8 1.02 15.70 -25.17
C GLU A 8 2.12 16.59 -24.58
N MET A 9 1.90 17.92 -24.55
CA MET A 9 2.83 18.86 -23.94
C MET A 9 2.98 18.63 -22.44
N GLU A 10 1.88 18.41 -21.72
CA GLU A 10 1.93 18.13 -20.28
C GLU A 10 2.59 16.77 -20.01
N LEU A 11 2.33 15.75 -20.82
CA LEU A 11 2.95 14.43 -20.68
C LEU A 11 4.46 14.51 -20.83
N GLU A 12 4.96 15.24 -21.83
CA GLU A 12 6.39 15.45 -22.03
C GLU A 12 7.02 16.19 -20.84
N ALA A 13 6.33 17.22 -20.32
CA ALA A 13 6.77 17.93 -19.14
C ALA A 13 6.83 17.02 -17.91
N LEU A 14 5.81 16.20 -17.67
CA LEU A 14 5.78 15.24 -16.56
C LEU A 14 6.92 14.22 -16.65
N ARG A 15 7.18 13.67 -17.84
CA ARG A 15 8.31 12.75 -18.06
C ARG A 15 9.66 13.38 -17.75
N SER A 16 9.82 14.66 -18.07
CA SER A 16 11.05 15.42 -17.79
C SER A 16 11.19 15.73 -16.29
N ILE A 17 10.10 16.16 -15.64
CA ILE A 17 10.10 16.51 -14.21
C ILE A 17 10.36 15.27 -13.34
N TYR A 18 9.71 14.15 -13.67
CA TYR A 18 9.78 12.91 -12.89
C TYR A 18 10.75 11.88 -13.47
N GLU A 19 11.71 12.32 -14.30
CA GLU A 19 12.73 11.42 -14.83
C GLU A 19 13.56 10.81 -13.68
N GLY A 20 13.48 9.48 -13.55
CA GLY A 20 14.17 8.75 -12.48
C GLY A 20 13.49 8.77 -11.11
N ASP A 21 12.29 9.37 -10.98
CA ASP A 21 11.49 9.28 -9.76
C ASP A 21 10.70 7.97 -9.71
N GLU A 22 10.96 7.13 -8.71
CA GLU A 22 10.25 5.86 -8.50
C GLU A 22 8.79 6.04 -8.03
N CYS A 23 8.44 7.24 -7.56
CA CYS A 23 7.09 7.56 -7.09
C CYS A 23 6.12 7.75 -8.26
N PHE A 24 6.60 8.21 -9.41
CA PHE A 24 5.79 8.41 -10.60
C PHE A 24 5.89 7.21 -11.55
N LYS A 25 4.74 6.71 -11.98
CA LYS A 25 4.62 5.62 -12.95
C LYS A 25 3.62 5.99 -14.03
N GLU A 26 4.10 6.05 -15.26
CA GLU A 26 3.24 6.10 -16.43
C GLU A 26 2.72 4.69 -16.74
N ILE A 27 1.41 4.47 -16.63
CA ILE A 27 0.74 3.22 -17.00
C ILE A 27 0.38 3.24 -18.48
N SER A 28 -0.10 4.39 -18.94
CA SER A 28 -0.42 4.67 -20.34
C SER A 28 -0.22 6.17 -20.62
N PRO A 29 -0.23 6.63 -21.89
CA PRO A 29 -0.11 8.04 -22.22
C PRO A 29 -1.19 8.95 -21.60
N VAL A 30 -2.29 8.36 -21.12
CA VAL A 30 -3.41 9.06 -20.49
C VAL A 30 -3.70 8.53 -19.08
N SER A 31 -2.81 7.72 -18.50
CA SER A 31 -3.04 7.08 -17.19
C SER A 31 -1.76 6.99 -16.39
N PHE A 32 -1.80 7.54 -15.18
CA PHE A 32 -0.64 7.73 -14.33
C PHE A 32 -0.92 7.21 -12.94
N GLN A 33 0.14 6.78 -12.28
CA GLN A 33 0.14 6.41 -10.89
C GLN A 33 1.23 7.19 -10.17
N PHE A 34 0.87 7.85 -9.07
CA PHE A 34 1.80 8.63 -8.28
C PHE A 34 1.74 8.23 -6.82
N ARG A 35 2.88 7.84 -6.23
CA ARG A 35 3.00 7.51 -4.81
C ARG A 35 3.31 8.78 -4.03
N VAL A 36 2.43 9.09 -3.08
CA VAL A 36 2.63 10.14 -2.10
C VAL A 36 3.21 9.51 -0.84
N GLY A 37 4.42 9.94 -0.46
CA GLY A 37 5.17 9.43 0.69
C GLY A 37 6.04 8.20 0.40
N ASP A 38 6.81 7.80 1.40
CA ASP A 38 7.74 6.67 1.31
C ASP A 38 7.03 5.32 1.52
N LEU A 39 7.63 4.24 1.00
CA LEU A 39 7.11 2.87 1.15
C LEU A 39 6.92 2.45 2.62
N GLU A 40 7.78 2.94 3.50
CA GLU A 40 7.77 2.63 4.92
C GLU A 40 6.80 3.52 5.72
N ASP A 41 6.29 4.59 5.11
CA ASP A 41 5.38 5.50 5.77
C ASP A 41 3.97 4.88 5.87
N ILE A 42 3.39 4.97 7.05
CA ILE A 42 2.02 4.53 7.37
C ILE A 42 1.01 5.45 6.68
N LYS A 43 1.38 6.72 6.47
CA LYS A 43 0.59 7.75 5.81
C LYS A 43 0.84 7.83 4.29
N ALA A 44 1.63 6.92 3.71
CA ALA A 44 1.78 6.92 2.27
C ALA A 44 0.52 6.38 1.58
N PHE A 45 0.22 6.90 0.39
CA PHE A 45 -0.87 6.44 -0.46
C PHE A 45 -0.51 6.58 -1.95
N ILE A 46 -1.24 5.89 -2.81
CA ILE A 46 -1.04 5.92 -4.25
C ILE A 46 -2.25 6.57 -4.91
N LEU A 47 -2.02 7.57 -5.76
CA LEU A 47 -3.03 8.19 -6.60
C LEU A 47 -3.00 7.55 -7.97
N ASP A 48 -4.14 7.05 -8.43
CA ASP A 48 -4.35 6.63 -9.81
C ASP A 48 -5.13 7.74 -10.52
N ILE A 49 -4.60 8.26 -11.63
CA ILE A 49 -5.21 9.36 -12.38
C ILE A 49 -5.29 9.01 -13.85
N ALA A 50 -6.44 9.28 -14.47
CA ALA A 50 -6.64 9.11 -15.91
C ALA A 50 -7.19 10.38 -16.57
N TRP A 51 -6.67 10.72 -17.74
CA TRP A 51 -7.14 11.84 -18.55
C TRP A 51 -8.32 11.41 -19.44
N PRO A 52 -9.47 12.10 -19.35
CA PRO A 52 -10.50 12.00 -20.39
C PRO A 52 -10.04 12.68 -21.69
N GLU A 53 -10.72 12.39 -22.80
CA GLU A 53 -10.43 12.98 -24.11
C GLU A 53 -10.49 14.52 -24.11
N THR A 54 -11.31 15.09 -23.22
CA THR A 54 -11.54 16.54 -23.09
C THR A 54 -10.66 17.21 -22.03
N TYR A 55 -9.72 16.50 -21.40
CA TYR A 55 -8.75 17.12 -20.49
C TYR A 55 -7.78 18.03 -21.26
N PRO A 56 -7.40 19.22 -20.74
CA PRO A 56 -7.67 19.75 -19.39
C PRO A 56 -8.97 20.55 -19.21
N GLU A 57 -9.81 20.68 -20.24
CA GLU A 57 -11.11 21.38 -20.11
C GLU A 57 -12.04 20.67 -19.12
N THR A 58 -11.94 19.34 -19.03
CA THR A 58 -12.64 18.52 -18.04
C THR A 58 -11.69 17.94 -17.01
N ALA A 59 -12.20 17.76 -15.79
CA ALA A 59 -11.50 17.13 -14.69
C ALA A 59 -10.91 15.75 -15.05
N PRO A 60 -9.68 15.44 -14.60
CA PRO A 60 -9.15 14.10 -14.69
C PRO A 60 -9.88 13.15 -13.74
N GLN A 61 -9.95 11.87 -14.08
CA GLN A 61 -10.51 10.85 -13.22
C GLN A 61 -9.47 10.43 -12.18
N ILE A 62 -9.69 10.78 -10.91
CA ILE A 62 -8.80 10.44 -9.79
C ILE A 62 -9.40 9.28 -9.00
N SER A 63 -8.59 8.30 -8.64
CA SER A 63 -9.00 7.10 -7.89
C SER A 63 -7.95 6.70 -6.85
N LEU A 64 -8.40 6.07 -5.77
CA LEU A 64 -7.56 5.60 -4.65
C LEU A 64 -7.70 4.08 -4.46
N ASP A 65 -7.93 3.35 -5.56
CA ASP A 65 -8.27 1.93 -5.56
C ASP A 65 -7.06 1.00 -5.64
N ALA A 66 -5.85 1.55 -5.80
CA ALA A 66 -4.61 0.80 -5.66
C ALA A 66 -4.62 -0.07 -4.40
N PHE A 67 -4.18 -1.33 -4.53
CA PHE A 67 -4.09 -2.29 -3.42
C PHE A 67 -3.32 -1.75 -2.21
N PHE A 68 -2.33 -0.88 -2.45
CA PHE A 68 -1.56 -0.20 -1.42
C PHE A 68 -2.44 0.63 -0.46
N ASN A 69 -3.55 1.17 -0.96
CA ASN A 69 -4.48 2.00 -0.21
C ASN A 69 -5.52 1.20 0.58
N ASN A 70 -5.48 -0.14 0.56
CA ASN A 70 -6.44 -0.97 1.31
C ASN A 70 -6.36 -0.76 2.83
N ARG A 71 -5.23 -0.24 3.32
CA ARG A 71 -5.04 0.15 4.72
C ARG A 71 -5.73 1.46 5.10
N ILE A 72 -6.24 2.20 4.11
CA ILE A 72 -6.87 3.52 4.27
C ILE A 72 -8.37 3.33 4.31
N SER A 73 -9.01 3.93 5.32
CA SER A 73 -10.46 3.88 5.47
C SER A 73 -11.18 4.61 4.34
N ALA A 74 -12.40 4.18 3.99
CA ALA A 74 -13.19 4.82 2.95
C ALA A 74 -13.42 6.31 3.23
N GLU A 75 -13.70 6.68 4.49
CA GLU A 75 -13.86 8.09 4.91
C GLU A 75 -12.63 8.93 4.61
N THR A 76 -11.43 8.38 4.83
CA THR A 76 -10.19 9.10 4.52
C THR A 76 -9.94 9.20 3.02
N LYS A 77 -10.29 8.16 2.24
CA LYS A 77 -10.21 8.21 0.78
C LYS A 77 -11.14 9.28 0.20
N GLU A 78 -12.39 9.35 0.69
CA GLU A 78 -13.35 10.38 0.30
C GLU A 78 -12.86 11.79 0.66
N LEU A 79 -12.24 11.97 1.83
CA LEU A 79 -11.63 13.25 2.20
C LEU A 79 -10.53 13.66 1.22
N ILE A 80 -9.64 12.73 0.87
CA ILE A 80 -8.55 12.99 -0.09
C ILE A 80 -9.12 13.38 -1.45
N LEU A 81 -10.07 12.61 -1.97
CA LEU A 81 -10.71 12.89 -3.25
C LEU A 81 -11.41 14.25 -3.24
N SER A 82 -12.18 14.56 -2.19
CA SER A 82 -12.87 15.84 -2.06
C SER A 82 -11.92 17.04 -2.04
N LYS A 83 -10.74 16.88 -1.43
CA LYS A 83 -9.72 17.93 -1.40
C LYS A 83 -8.99 18.08 -2.73
N LEU A 84 -8.68 16.98 -3.41
CA LEU A 84 -8.11 17.00 -4.75
C LEU A 84 -9.09 17.58 -5.77
N GLU A 85 -10.37 17.27 -5.65
CA GLU A 85 -11.43 17.83 -6.52
C GLU A 85 -11.50 19.36 -6.42
N GLN A 86 -11.27 19.94 -5.23
CA GLN A 86 -11.16 21.40 -5.08
C GLN A 86 -9.95 21.97 -5.84
N GLN A 87 -8.82 21.24 -5.88
CA GLN A 87 -7.66 21.65 -6.66
C GLN A 87 -7.90 21.50 -8.16
N VAL A 88 -8.61 20.44 -8.57
CA VAL A 88 -8.99 20.23 -9.97
C VAL A 88 -9.85 21.39 -10.46
N GLU A 89 -10.92 21.74 -9.73
CA GLU A 89 -11.82 22.83 -10.11
C GLU A 89 -11.09 24.17 -10.25
N ALA A 90 -10.12 24.44 -9.37
CA ALA A 90 -9.32 25.66 -9.43
C ALA A 90 -8.36 25.75 -10.63
N ASN A 91 -8.00 24.61 -11.24
CA ASN A 91 -7.03 24.53 -12.33
C ASN A 91 -7.64 24.04 -13.66
N LEU A 92 -8.97 23.92 -13.76
CA LEU A 92 -9.66 23.56 -15.01
C LEU A 92 -9.25 24.46 -16.17
N GLY A 93 -9.11 23.85 -17.35
CA GLY A 93 -8.66 24.52 -18.56
C GLY A 93 -7.14 24.73 -18.63
N THR A 94 -6.37 24.21 -17.68
CA THR A 94 -4.89 24.25 -17.70
C THR A 94 -4.27 22.92 -17.29
N ALA A 95 -3.02 22.70 -17.69
CA ALA A 95 -2.21 21.57 -17.25
C ALA A 95 -2.07 21.56 -15.72
N MET A 96 -2.56 20.52 -15.05
CA MET A 96 -2.73 20.50 -13.59
C MET A 96 -2.10 19.30 -12.89
N MET A 97 -1.58 18.30 -13.61
CA MET A 97 -1.06 17.07 -13.01
C MET A 97 0.08 17.32 -12.04
N TYR A 98 1.07 18.12 -12.45
CA TYR A 98 2.19 18.50 -11.59
C TYR A 98 1.69 19.18 -10.31
N THR A 99 0.76 20.14 -10.46
CA THR A 99 0.14 20.85 -9.34
C THR A 99 -0.57 19.90 -8.39
N LEU A 100 -1.34 18.93 -8.92
CA LEU A 100 -2.06 17.94 -8.11
C LEU A 100 -1.09 17.03 -7.34
N PHE A 101 -0.02 16.57 -7.99
CA PHE A 101 0.98 15.71 -7.36
C PHE A 101 1.74 16.43 -6.24
N GLU A 102 2.23 17.64 -6.52
CA GLU A 102 2.97 18.40 -5.53
C GLU A 102 2.06 18.82 -4.37
N TRP A 103 0.82 19.24 -4.66
CA TRP A 103 -0.15 19.57 -3.63
C TRP A 103 -0.45 18.36 -2.72
N ALA A 104 -0.68 17.19 -3.30
CA ALA A 104 -0.92 15.96 -2.53
C ALA A 104 0.26 15.59 -1.63
N LYS A 105 1.49 15.79 -2.14
CA LYS A 105 2.74 15.56 -1.42
C LYS A 105 2.93 16.52 -0.26
N GLU A 106 2.72 17.82 -0.47
CA GLU A 106 2.81 18.83 0.59
C GLU A 106 1.74 18.65 1.68
N HIS A 107 0.55 18.16 1.31
CA HIS A 107 -0.58 18.03 2.23
C HIS A 107 -0.77 16.61 2.78
N GLN A 108 0.19 15.70 2.54
CA GLN A 108 0.10 14.30 2.94
C GLN A 108 -0.27 14.13 4.42
N GLU A 109 0.35 14.90 5.32
CA GLU A 109 0.12 14.79 6.75
C GLU A 109 -1.32 15.14 7.15
N VAL A 110 -1.89 16.17 6.52
CA VAL A 110 -3.26 16.66 6.76
C VAL A 110 -4.27 15.69 6.17
N LEU A 111 -4.00 15.21 4.95
CA LEU A 111 -4.84 14.22 4.26
C LEU A 111 -4.95 12.91 5.05
N MET A 112 -3.88 12.55 5.77
CA MET A 112 -3.79 11.32 6.56
C MET A 112 -3.89 11.58 8.08
N GLU A 113 -4.32 12.76 8.52
CA GLU A 113 -4.39 13.14 9.94
C GLU A 113 -5.31 12.20 10.74
N ASN A 114 -6.48 11.87 10.15
CA ASN A 114 -7.48 11.00 10.76
C ASN A 114 -7.23 9.52 10.46
N HIS A 115 -6.13 9.18 9.78
CA HIS A 115 -5.81 7.80 9.46
C HIS A 115 -5.55 7.01 10.73
N ARG A 116 -6.45 6.09 11.04
CA ARG A 116 -6.19 5.00 11.98
C ARG A 116 -5.96 3.76 11.14
N PRO A 117 -4.81 3.06 11.27
CA PRO A 117 -4.58 1.85 10.51
C PRO A 117 -5.71 0.86 10.79
N VAL A 118 -6.55 0.62 9.80
CA VAL A 118 -7.57 -0.43 9.87
C VAL A 118 -6.77 -1.72 9.83
N VAL A 119 -6.63 -2.36 10.98
CA VAL A 119 -6.00 -3.70 11.07
C VAL A 119 -6.96 -4.68 10.41
N THR A 120 -6.92 -4.77 9.08
CA THR A 120 -7.41 -5.93 8.38
C THR A 120 -6.47 -7.06 8.78
N SER A 121 -7.00 -8.03 9.53
CA SER A 121 -6.26 -9.16 10.08
C SER A 121 -5.61 -10.01 8.98
N VAL A 122 -4.46 -9.56 8.48
CA VAL A 122 -3.50 -10.37 7.76
C VAL A 122 -2.27 -10.44 8.65
N MET A 123 -2.04 -11.60 9.25
CA MET A 123 -0.87 -11.88 10.06
C MET A 123 0.40 -11.63 9.21
N VAL A 124 1.01 -10.47 9.40
CA VAL A 124 2.43 -10.29 9.10
C VAL A 124 3.12 -10.14 10.45
N THR A 125 3.64 -11.25 10.96
CA THR A 125 4.60 -11.24 12.06
C THR A 125 5.91 -10.66 11.55
N ALA A 126 6.06 -9.33 11.61
CA ALA A 126 7.35 -8.67 11.61
C ALA A 126 7.71 -8.37 13.07
N SER A 127 8.68 -9.12 13.60
CA SER A 127 9.27 -8.91 14.92
C SER A 127 10.60 -8.19 14.75
N SER A 128 10.70 -6.95 15.23
CA SER A 128 11.82 -6.34 15.98
C SER A 128 11.56 -4.84 16.05
N GLU A 129 11.20 -4.29 17.20
CA GLU A 129 12.08 -3.79 18.27
C GLU A 129 12.14 -2.26 18.25
N LEU A 130 11.26 -1.63 19.03
CA LEU A 130 11.47 -0.29 19.55
C LEU A 130 11.28 -0.31 21.06
N THR A 131 12.40 -0.18 21.75
CA THR A 131 12.52 0.19 23.17
C THR A 131 11.95 1.58 23.42
N ALA A 132 11.01 1.70 24.37
CA ALA A 132 10.83 2.92 25.17
C ALA A 132 10.21 2.57 26.55
N PRO A 133 10.63 3.24 27.65
CA PRO A 133 10.32 2.82 29.01
C PRO A 133 9.18 3.61 29.68
N SER A 134 8.56 2.96 30.68
CA SER A 134 7.71 3.51 31.75
C SER A 134 6.36 4.09 31.27
N SER A 135 5.21 3.84 31.90
CA SER A 135 4.93 3.77 33.32
C SER A 135 3.49 3.26 33.54
N THR A 136 3.17 2.98 34.80
CA THR A 136 1.84 2.76 35.42
C THR A 136 1.29 1.33 35.46
N ALA A 137 1.04 0.94 36.71
CA ALA A 137 0.65 -0.37 37.16
C ALA A 137 -0.81 -0.70 36.83
N LYS A 138 -1.06 -1.88 36.25
CA LYS A 138 -2.29 -2.65 36.46
C LYS A 138 -1.94 -4.15 36.49
N ARG A 139 -2.35 -4.81 37.58
CA ARG A 139 -2.27 -6.26 37.83
C ARG A 139 -2.78 -7.02 36.59
N LYS A 140 -1.89 -7.73 35.89
CA LYS A 140 -2.24 -8.69 34.84
C LYS A 140 -2.27 -10.09 35.45
N GLU A 141 -3.39 -10.78 35.29
CA GLU A 141 -3.50 -12.22 35.49
C GLU A 141 -2.42 -12.92 34.65
N LYS A 142 -1.66 -13.81 35.29
CA LYS A 142 -0.62 -14.60 34.63
C LYS A 142 -1.30 -15.55 33.64
N LYS A 143 -1.35 -15.17 32.36
CA LYS A 143 -1.50 -16.16 31.29
C LYS A 143 -0.31 -17.11 31.38
N GLU A 144 -0.62 -18.35 31.75
CA GLU A 144 0.32 -19.45 31.93
C GLU A 144 1.19 -19.60 30.68
N GLN A 145 2.48 -19.27 30.82
CA GLN A 145 3.43 -19.44 29.72
C GLN A 145 3.70 -20.93 29.55
N LEU A 146 2.95 -21.55 28.63
CA LEU A 146 3.16 -22.94 28.26
C LEU A 146 4.54 -23.12 27.64
N THR A 147 5.29 -24.08 28.18
CA THR A 147 6.61 -24.46 27.68
C THR A 147 6.53 -24.95 26.23
N LYS A 148 7.66 -24.84 25.50
CA LYS A 148 7.78 -25.30 24.11
C LYS A 148 7.30 -26.75 23.93
N ALA A 149 7.56 -27.61 24.92
CA ALA A 149 7.09 -29.00 24.94
C ALA A 149 5.56 -29.13 25.07
N GLN A 150 4.93 -28.33 25.93
CA GLN A 150 3.47 -28.30 26.09
C GLN A 150 2.77 -27.81 24.83
N LYS A 151 3.31 -26.77 24.17
CA LYS A 151 2.81 -26.31 22.87
C LYS A 151 2.92 -27.40 21.81
N ARG A 152 4.05 -28.10 21.74
CA ARG A 152 4.25 -29.22 20.80
C ARG A 152 3.26 -30.37 21.01
N ARG A 153 2.90 -30.68 22.27
CA ARG A 153 1.89 -31.71 22.57
C ARG A 153 0.49 -31.32 22.11
N MET A 154 0.09 -30.06 22.30
CA MET A 154 -1.23 -29.60 21.88
C MET A 154 -1.38 -29.54 20.35
N VAL A 155 -0.32 -29.18 19.62
CA VAL A 155 -0.34 -29.15 18.15
C VAL A 155 -0.36 -30.54 17.52
N ASN A 156 0.19 -31.55 18.19
CA ASN A 156 0.12 -32.94 17.73
C ASN A 156 -1.14 -33.68 18.20
N ARG A 157 -2.09 -32.97 18.83
CA ARG A 157 -3.35 -33.59 19.23
C ARG A 157 -4.25 -33.72 18.02
N THR A 158 -4.50 -34.96 17.67
CA THR A 158 -5.38 -35.39 16.57
C THR A 158 -6.84 -35.09 16.87
N ASP A 159 -7.63 -34.74 15.87
CA ASP A 159 -9.07 -34.49 16.01
C ASP A 159 -9.86 -35.79 16.35
N HIS A 160 -11.15 -35.65 16.68
CA HIS A 160 -12.06 -36.79 16.96
C HIS A 160 -12.11 -37.88 15.86
N LYS A 161 -11.64 -37.55 14.64
CA LYS A 161 -11.56 -38.47 13.50
C LYS A 161 -10.19 -39.15 13.32
N GLY A 162 -9.18 -38.84 14.14
CA GLY A 162 -7.84 -39.40 13.96
C GLY A 162 -7.00 -38.69 12.89
N GLU A 163 -7.43 -37.53 12.38
CA GLU A 163 -6.70 -36.74 11.39
C GLU A 163 -6.01 -35.51 12.01
N LEU A 164 -4.85 -35.15 11.46
CA LEU A 164 -4.08 -33.96 11.83
C LEU A 164 -4.58 -32.75 11.01
N PRO A 165 -4.53 -31.52 11.57
CA PRO A 165 -5.03 -30.34 10.88
C PRO A 165 -4.31 -30.10 9.54
N ARG A 166 -5.06 -29.60 8.56
CA ARG A 166 -4.54 -29.24 7.24
C ARG A 166 -3.36 -28.28 7.40
N GLY A 167 -2.22 -28.60 6.76
CA GLY A 167 -0.99 -27.82 6.88
C GLY A 167 -0.03 -28.28 7.99
N TRP A 168 -0.33 -29.35 8.74
CA TRP A 168 0.63 -29.94 9.70
C TRP A 168 1.93 -30.41 9.04
N ASN A 169 1.87 -30.82 7.78
CA ASN A 169 2.99 -31.34 6.99
C ASN A 169 3.47 -30.37 5.89
N TRP A 170 3.36 -29.06 6.09
CA TRP A 170 3.86 -28.10 5.11
C TRP A 170 5.34 -28.37 4.79
N VAL A 171 5.65 -28.49 3.50
CA VAL A 171 7.00 -28.71 2.98
C VAL A 171 7.48 -27.39 2.41
N ASP A 172 8.67 -26.94 2.83
CA ASP A 172 9.37 -25.85 2.19
C ASP A 172 9.85 -26.30 0.82
N VAL A 173 9.14 -25.86 -0.23
CA VAL A 173 9.37 -26.29 -1.62
C VAL A 173 10.76 -25.88 -2.11
N ILE A 174 11.26 -24.72 -1.68
CA ILE A 174 12.59 -24.23 -2.07
C ILE A 174 13.67 -25.13 -1.45
N LYS A 175 13.54 -25.42 -0.15
CA LYS A 175 14.45 -26.34 0.55
C LYS A 175 14.36 -27.77 0.01
N HIS A 176 13.17 -28.22 -0.35
CA HIS A 176 12.98 -29.57 -0.92
C HIS A 176 13.66 -29.69 -2.28
N LEU A 177 13.43 -28.72 -3.17
CA LEU A 177 14.03 -28.69 -4.51
C LEU A 177 15.55 -28.51 -4.45
N SER A 178 16.07 -27.70 -3.52
CA SER A 178 17.52 -27.54 -3.32
C SER A 178 18.19 -28.83 -2.85
N GLN A 179 17.44 -29.74 -2.22
CA GLN A 179 17.94 -31.02 -1.71
C GLN A 179 17.87 -32.14 -2.77
N THR A 180 17.00 -31.99 -3.77
CA THR A 180 16.84 -32.96 -4.89
C THR A 180 17.54 -32.54 -6.18
N GLY A 181 18.05 -31.30 -6.28
CA GLY A 181 18.61 -30.73 -7.51
C GLY A 181 20.11 -30.99 -7.79
N GLY A 182 20.74 -31.98 -7.15
CA GLY A 182 22.17 -32.25 -7.34
C GLY A 182 22.53 -33.69 -7.05
N LYS A 183 22.27 -34.57 -8.02
CA LYS A 183 22.90 -35.89 -8.08
C LYS A 183 23.26 -36.14 -9.54
N ASP A 184 24.38 -35.55 -9.94
CA ASP A 184 25.07 -35.96 -11.16
C ASP A 184 25.44 -37.45 -10.96
N GLU A 185 24.91 -38.30 -11.83
CA GLU A 185 25.30 -39.71 -11.91
C GLU A 185 26.68 -39.77 -12.60
N ASP A 186 27.67 -40.28 -11.87
CA ASP A 186 28.95 -40.76 -12.42
C ASP A 186 28.82 -42.27 -12.71
#